data_AF-A0A969UIH2-F1
#
_entry.id   AF-A0A969UIH2-F1
#
_cell.length_a   1.000
_cell.length_b   1.000
_cell.length_c   1.000
_cell.angle_alpha   90.00
_cell.angle_beta   90.00
_cell.angle_gamma   90.00
#
_symmetry.space_group_name_H-M   'P 1'
#
loop_
_entity.id
_entity.type
_entity.pdbx_description
1 polymer ?
#
loop_
_entity_poly.entity_id
_entity_poly.type
_entity_poly.pdbx_seq_one_letter_code
_entity_poly.pdbx_strand_id
1 'polypeptide(L)'
;MIPISTLFIGLNGLVAIALSYIVVMERIRTRVWHGESQEDATTQPDYLENPTQWAAFIEQIAQKTVISKSSDDGLLQRKVRAHANFTEYVPIALLFLIALEWMKAAPWLVWSLGGTLTVARIAYAWGVIQIYGPSPGRAIGFFGTWFVYIAGSLACLYYGIKGL
;
A
#
# COMPACT_ATOMS: atom_id res chain seq x y z
N MET A 1 29.03 -2.13 -8.98
CA MET A 1 28.14 -0.96 -8.90
C MET A 1 26.95 -1.34 -8.02
N ILE A 2 26.45 -0.43 -7.18
CA ILE A 2 25.28 -0.69 -6.32
C ILE A 2 24.03 -0.61 -7.21
N PRO A 3 23.13 -1.61 -7.21
CA PRO A 3 21.95 -1.59 -8.08
C PRO A 3 20.95 -0.50 -7.63
N ILE A 4 20.53 0.38 -8.54
CA ILE A 4 19.56 1.46 -8.32
C ILE A 4 18.22 0.90 -7.86
N SER A 5 17.83 -0.28 -8.34
CA SER A 5 16.60 -0.95 -7.93
C SER A 5 16.56 -1.21 -6.42
N THR A 6 17.70 -1.48 -5.77
CA THR A 6 17.76 -1.74 -4.31
C THR A 6 17.29 -0.55 -3.49
N LEU A 7 17.61 0.68 -3.92
CA LEU A 7 17.13 1.91 -3.28
C LEU A 7 15.60 1.98 -3.33
N PHE A 8 15.02 1.77 -4.51
CA PHE A 8 13.57 1.86 -4.69
C PHE A 8 12.81 0.72 -4.01
N ILE A 9 13.40 -0.47 -3.92
CA ILE A 9 12.87 -1.58 -3.12
C ILE A 9 12.82 -1.16 -1.65
N GLY A 10 13.91 -0.62 -1.10
CA GLY A 10 13.96 -0.15 0.29
C GLY A 10 12.96 0.96 0.58
N LEU A 11 12.92 2.00 -0.27
CA LEU A 11 11.98 3.12 -0.13
C LEU A 11 10.53 2.66 -0.16
N ASN A 12 10.16 1.83 -1.14
CA ASN A 12 8.79 1.32 -1.23
C ASN A 12 8.46 0.32 -0.11
N GLY A 13 9.44 -0.41 0.41
CA GLY A 13 9.29 -1.23 1.61
C GLY A 13 8.91 -0.40 2.84
N LEU A 14 9.57 0.75 3.05
CA LEU A 14 9.20 1.68 4.12
C LEU A 14 7.79 2.25 3.94
N VAL A 15 7.40 2.60 2.70
CA VAL A 15 6.03 3.05 2.41
C VAL A 15 5.01 1.95 2.68
N ALA A 16 5.32 0.69 2.32
CA ALA A 16 4.45 -0.45 2.60
C ALA A 16 4.22 -0.65 4.10
N ILE A 17 5.29 -0.56 4.90
CA ILE A 17 5.23 -0.66 6.37
C ILE A 17 4.40 0.49 6.95
N ALA A 18 4.62 1.71 6.48
CA ALA A 18 3.85 2.87 6.93
C ALA A 18 2.34 2.71 6.63
N LEU A 19 1.98 2.25 5.43
CA LEU A 19 0.58 2.01 5.07
C LEU A 19 -0.03 0.86 5.89
N SER A 20 0.72 -0.22 6.12
CA SER A 20 0.29 -1.33 6.98
C SER A 20 0.00 -0.83 8.40
N TYR A 21 0.92 -0.05 8.98
CA TYR A 21 0.75 0.55 10.29
C TYR A 21 -0.49 1.45 10.38
N ILE A 22 -0.72 2.31 9.37
CA ILE A 22 -1.91 3.18 9.30
C ILE A 22 -3.21 2.37 9.30
N VAL A 23 -3.25 1.23 8.60
CA VAL A 23 -4.41 0.33 8.58
C VAL A 23 -4.62 -0.34 9.93
N VAL A 24 -3.57 -0.92 10.51
CA VAL A 24 -3.64 -1.60 11.82
C VAL A 24 -4.14 -0.65 12.90
N MET A 25 -3.59 0.56 12.96
CA MET A 25 -4.01 1.56 13.94
C MET A 25 -5.47 1.97 13.76
N GLU A 26 -5.97 2.06 12.52
CA GLU A 26 -7.38 2.36 12.31
C GLU A 26 -8.28 1.18 12.69
N ARG A 27 -7.87 -0.07 12.45
CA ARG A 27 -8.64 -1.26 12.88
C ARG A 27 -8.78 -1.34 14.40
N ILE A 28 -7.69 -1.07 15.11
CA ILE A 28 -7.70 -1.03 16.58
C ILE A 28 -8.65 0.09 17.05
N ARG A 29 -8.66 1.23 16.35
CA ARG A 29 -9.55 2.35 16.67
C ARG A 29 -11.03 2.05 16.45
N THR A 30 -11.39 1.44 15.32
CA THR A 30 -12.79 1.15 14.99
C THR A 30 -13.30 -0.15 15.61
N ARG A 31 -12.43 -0.96 16.24
CA ARG A 31 -12.73 -2.32 16.72
C ARG A 31 -13.28 -3.24 15.61
N VAL A 32 -12.90 -3.00 14.36
CA VAL A 32 -13.33 -3.82 13.20
C VAL A 32 -12.20 -4.74 12.75
N TRP A 33 -12.38 -6.04 12.97
CA TRP A 33 -11.35 -7.05 12.76
C TRP A 33 -11.43 -7.72 11.38
N HIS A 34 -12.64 -8.05 10.91
CA HIS A 34 -12.83 -8.81 9.67
C HIS A 34 -13.35 -7.98 8.48
N GLY A 35 -13.66 -6.70 8.69
CA GLY A 35 -14.12 -5.82 7.60
C GLY A 35 -15.58 -6.04 7.18
N GLU A 36 -16.30 -6.92 7.89
CA GLU A 36 -17.75 -7.07 7.83
C GLU A 36 -18.45 -5.96 8.63
N SER A 37 -19.68 -5.62 8.22
CA SER A 37 -20.57 -4.79 9.03
C SER A 37 -20.92 -5.52 10.33
N GLN A 38 -21.30 -4.81 11.39
CA GLN A 38 -21.74 -5.47 12.63
C GLN A 38 -22.94 -6.40 12.39
N GLU A 39 -23.76 -6.12 11.37
CA GLU A 39 -24.90 -6.93 10.97
C GLU A 39 -24.47 -8.28 10.37
N ASP A 40 -23.44 -8.29 9.52
CA ASP A 40 -22.90 -9.51 8.90
C ASP A 40 -22.11 -10.37 9.92
N ALA A 41 -21.47 -9.72 10.90
CA ALA A 41 -20.70 -10.37 11.96
C ALA A 41 -21.57 -11.12 13.00
N THR A 42 -22.89 -10.90 13.04
CA THR A 42 -23.81 -11.57 13.99
C THR A 42 -23.81 -13.10 13.90
N THR A 43 -23.35 -13.66 12.79
CA THR A 43 -23.26 -15.10 12.57
C THR A 43 -22.00 -15.73 13.20
N GLN A 44 -21.02 -14.91 13.62
CA GLN A 44 -19.77 -15.37 14.22
C GLN A 44 -19.78 -15.12 15.74
N PRO A 45 -19.30 -16.07 16.56
CA PRO A 45 -19.19 -15.86 18.00
C PRO A 45 -18.24 -14.69 18.29
N ASP A 46 -18.73 -13.69 19.02
CA ASP A 46 -17.93 -12.55 19.43
C ASP A 46 -16.93 -12.99 20.51
N TYR A 47 -15.65 -13.04 20.14
CA TYR A 47 -14.57 -13.44 21.01
C TYR A 47 -14.28 -12.42 22.13
N LEU A 48 -14.87 -11.22 22.07
CA LEU A 48 -14.82 -10.20 23.11
C LEU A 48 -15.94 -10.32 24.14
N GLU A 49 -16.99 -11.12 23.89
CA GLU A 49 -18.05 -11.34 24.88
C GLU A 49 -17.57 -12.20 26.06
N ASN A 50 -16.68 -13.18 25.79
CA ASN A 50 -16.04 -14.02 26.81
C ASN A 50 -14.52 -14.10 26.56
N PRO A 51 -13.76 -13.02 26.81
CA PRO A 51 -12.36 -12.95 26.45
C PRO A 51 -11.51 -13.86 27.34
N THR A 52 -10.61 -14.61 26.71
CA THR A 52 -9.54 -15.31 27.44
C THR A 52 -8.59 -14.31 28.11
N GLN A 53 -7.84 -14.75 29.14
CA GLN A 53 -6.87 -13.89 29.83
C GLN A 53 -5.86 -13.24 28.87
N TRP A 54 -5.46 -13.96 27.81
CA TRP A 54 -4.60 -13.43 26.76
C TRP A 54 -5.29 -12.37 25.91
N ALA A 55 -6.56 -12.58 25.53
CA ALA A 55 -7.33 -11.59 24.76
C ALA A 55 -7.52 -10.28 25.54
N ALA A 56 -7.86 -10.37 26.83
CA ALA A 56 -8.02 -9.20 27.69
C ALA A 56 -6.71 -8.39 27.85
N PHE A 57 -5.57 -9.09 27.96
CA PHE A 57 -4.25 -8.45 28.01
C PHE A 57 -3.93 -7.65 26.74
N ILE A 58 -4.17 -8.23 25.56
CA ILE A 58 -3.97 -7.54 24.28
C ILE A 58 -4.92 -6.36 24.11
N GLU A 59 -6.19 -6.49 24.53
CA GLU A 59 -7.15 -5.40 24.49
C GLU A 59 -6.72 -4.22 25.37
N GLN A 60 -6.17 -4.49 26.56
CA GLN A 60 -5.67 -3.45 27.45
C GLN A 60 -4.52 -2.66 26.81
N ILE A 61 -3.59 -3.34 26.14
CA ILE A 61 -2.48 -2.69 25.42
C ILE A 61 -3.01 -1.84 24.25
N ALA A 62 -3.97 -2.39 23.49
CA ALA A 62 -4.61 -1.72 22.38
C ALA A 62 -5.38 -0.46 22.81
N GLN A 63 -6.15 -0.53 23.91
CA GLN A 63 -6.92 0.61 24.43
C GLN A 63 -6.00 1.74 24.92
N LYS A 64 -4.86 1.41 25.54
CA LYS A 64 -3.94 2.41 26.08
C LYS A 64 -3.26 3.27 25.00
N THR A 65 -3.29 2.81 23.75
CA THR A 65 -2.64 3.49 22.61
C THR A 65 -3.60 4.28 21.72
N VAL A 66 -4.93 4.20 21.96
CA VAL A 66 -5.93 4.79 21.06
C VAL A 66 -6.79 5.84 21.77
N ILE A 67 -6.74 7.08 21.23
CA ILE A 67 -7.73 8.13 21.53
C ILE A 67 -8.96 7.87 20.66
N SER A 68 -10.12 7.61 21.26
CA SER A 68 -11.37 7.45 20.53
C SER A 68 -11.83 8.82 19.99
N LYS A 69 -12.08 8.89 18.68
CA LYS A 69 -12.80 9.99 18.03
C LYS A 69 -13.89 9.37 17.17
N SER A 70 -15.03 10.05 17.04
CA SER A 70 -16.21 9.63 16.25
C SER A 70 -15.80 9.02 14.90
N SER A 71 -16.27 7.81 14.62
CA SER A 71 -15.89 7.03 13.44
C SER A 71 -16.43 7.68 12.16
N ASP A 72 -15.51 7.96 11.23
CA ASP A 72 -15.85 8.02 9.82
C ASP A 72 -15.79 6.58 9.33
N ASP A 73 -16.94 5.92 9.23
CA ASP A 73 -17.06 4.49 8.89
C ASP A 73 -16.37 4.16 7.55
N GLY A 74 -16.24 5.13 6.65
CA GLY A 74 -15.54 4.99 5.37
C GLY A 74 -14.02 5.18 5.45
N LEU A 75 -13.47 5.70 6.54
CA LEU A 75 -12.04 5.98 6.68
C LEU A 75 -11.20 4.70 6.73
N LEU A 76 -11.65 3.70 7.48
CA LEU A 76 -10.96 2.40 7.55
C LEU A 76 -10.90 1.76 6.16
N GLN A 77 -12.03 1.71 5.44
CA GLN A 77 -12.08 1.15 4.10
C GLN A 77 -11.14 1.88 3.13
N ARG A 78 -11.06 3.22 3.20
CA ARG A 78 -10.13 4.01 2.38
C ARG A 78 -8.67 3.68 2.70
N LYS A 79 -8.29 3.57 3.97
CA LYS A 79 -6.93 3.18 4.39
C LYS A 79 -6.57 1.77 3.93
N VAL A 80 -7.48 0.81 4.10
CA VAL A 80 -7.32 -0.57 3.60
C VAL A 80 -7.13 -0.56 2.09
N ARG A 81 -7.93 0.21 1.34
CA ARG A 81 -7.80 0.29 -0.12
C ARG A 81 -6.48 0.93 -0.55
N ALA A 82 -6.02 1.96 0.15
CA ALA A 82 -4.71 2.57 -0.12
C ALA A 82 -3.57 1.55 0.03
N HIS A 83 -3.59 0.76 1.11
CA HIS A 83 -2.60 -0.30 1.33
C HIS A 83 -2.72 -1.44 0.32
N ALA A 84 -3.92 -1.96 0.08
CA ALA A 84 -4.17 -3.05 -0.88
C ALA A 84 -3.71 -2.66 -2.30
N ASN A 85 -4.05 -1.45 -2.75
CA ASN A 85 -3.60 -0.98 -4.06
C ASN A 85 -2.07 -0.81 -4.12
N PHE A 86 -1.41 -0.47 -3.00
CA PHE A 86 0.05 -0.45 -2.96
C PHE A 86 0.63 -1.86 -3.14
N THR A 87 0.12 -2.85 -2.40
CA THR A 87 0.59 -4.24 -2.47
C THR A 87 0.27 -4.91 -3.80
N GLU A 88 -0.81 -4.48 -4.49
CA GLU A 88 -1.16 -4.95 -5.84
C GLU A 88 -0.19 -4.43 -6.91
N TYR A 89 0.17 -3.13 -6.86
CA TYR A 89 0.83 -2.49 -7.99
C TYR A 89 2.36 -2.38 -7.88
N VAL A 90 2.86 -2.23 -6.66
CA VAL A 90 4.29 -1.94 -6.45
C VAL A 90 5.20 -3.13 -6.70
N PRO A 91 4.87 -4.38 -6.30
CA PRO A 91 5.76 -5.52 -6.53
C PRO A 91 6.11 -5.74 -8.00
N ILE A 92 5.11 -5.74 -8.88
CA ILE A 92 5.36 -5.93 -10.33
C ILE A 92 6.11 -4.75 -10.95
N ALA A 93 5.84 -3.52 -10.51
CA ALA A 93 6.60 -2.36 -10.97
C ALA A 93 8.08 -2.44 -10.53
N LEU A 94 8.36 -2.87 -9.31
CA LEU A 94 9.73 -3.12 -8.83
C LEU A 94 10.40 -4.26 -9.60
N LEU A 95 9.65 -5.29 -10.01
CA LEU A 95 10.18 -6.35 -10.89
C LEU A 95 10.63 -5.80 -12.24
N PHE A 96 9.93 -4.81 -12.82
CA PHE A 96 10.41 -4.14 -14.04
C PHE A 96 11.77 -3.45 -13.81
N LEU A 97 11.94 -2.74 -12.69
CA LEU A 97 13.21 -2.10 -12.36
C LEU A 97 14.35 -3.10 -12.23
N ILE A 98 14.12 -4.20 -11.51
CA ILE A 98 15.10 -5.27 -11.33
C ILE A 98 15.48 -5.88 -12.68
N ALA A 99 14.48 -6.20 -13.52
CA ALA A 99 14.71 -6.78 -14.85
C ALA A 99 15.50 -5.83 -15.76
N LEU A 100 15.10 -4.57 -15.85
CA LEU A 100 15.79 -3.56 -16.65
C LEU A 100 17.23 -3.36 -16.20
N GLU A 101 17.47 -3.33 -14.90
CA GLU A 101 18.83 -3.23 -14.36
C GLU A 101 19.67 -4.48 -14.65
N TRP A 102 19.08 -5.67 -14.52
CA TRP A 102 19.72 -6.94 -14.87
C TRP A 102 20.15 -6.98 -16.34
N MET A 103 19.32 -6.43 -17.22
CA MET A 103 19.57 -6.32 -18.66
C MET A 103 20.49 -5.15 -19.04
N LYS A 104 21.07 -4.47 -18.03
CA LYS A 104 21.96 -3.31 -18.20
C LYS A 104 21.32 -2.17 -19.01
N ALA A 105 20.02 -1.95 -18.82
CA ALA A 105 19.33 -0.81 -19.41
C ALA A 105 19.94 0.52 -18.93
N ALA A 106 19.65 1.60 -19.66
CA ALA A 106 20.18 2.91 -19.34
C ALA A 106 19.82 3.35 -17.89
N PRO A 107 20.79 3.78 -17.05
CA PRO A 107 20.53 4.08 -15.64
C PRO A 107 19.43 5.13 -15.40
N TRP A 108 19.35 6.13 -16.28
CA TRP A 108 18.33 7.19 -16.18
C TRP A 108 16.90 6.65 -16.27
N LEU A 109 16.69 5.56 -17.01
CA LEU A 109 15.38 4.93 -17.17
C LEU A 109 14.94 4.30 -15.84
N VAL A 110 15.83 3.57 -15.18
CA VAL A 110 15.55 2.92 -13.88
C VAL A 110 15.25 3.97 -12.80
N TRP A 111 16.04 5.06 -12.75
CA TRP A 111 15.78 6.21 -11.86
C TRP A 111 14.43 6.86 -12.11
N SER A 112 14.08 7.09 -13.39
CA SER A 112 12.83 7.74 -13.76
C SER A 112 11.62 6.89 -13.40
N LEU A 113 11.66 5.59 -13.70
CA LEU A 113 10.58 4.66 -13.36
C LEU A 113 10.42 4.49 -11.85
N GLY A 114 11.53 4.30 -11.12
CA GLY A 114 11.51 4.17 -9.67
C GLY A 114 11.02 5.43 -8.95
N GLY A 115 11.53 6.59 -9.34
CA GLY A 115 11.12 7.87 -8.77
C GLY A 115 9.64 8.14 -9.02
N THR A 116 9.18 7.93 -10.26
CA THR A 116 7.77 8.10 -10.62
C THR A 116 6.88 7.16 -9.83
N LEU A 117 7.26 5.88 -9.72
CA LEU A 117 6.53 4.89 -8.92
C LEU A 117 6.35 5.37 -7.48
N THR A 118 7.46 5.66 -6.78
CA THR A 118 7.41 6.04 -5.37
C THR A 118 6.54 7.29 -5.14
N VAL A 119 6.71 8.33 -5.95
CA VAL A 119 5.92 9.57 -5.82
C VAL A 119 4.44 9.31 -6.12
N ALA A 120 4.14 8.58 -7.21
CA ALA A 120 2.77 8.26 -7.58
C ALA A 120 2.04 7.46 -6.49
N ARG A 121 2.73 6.51 -5.85
CA ARG A 121 2.14 5.69 -4.79
C ARG A 121 1.85 6.48 -3.51
N ILE A 122 2.75 7.37 -3.12
CA ILE A 122 2.53 8.27 -1.98
C ILE A 122 1.35 9.21 -2.28
N ALA A 123 1.32 9.82 -3.47
CA ALA A 123 0.24 10.71 -3.90
C ALA A 123 -1.12 9.99 -3.95
N TYR A 124 -1.14 8.75 -4.47
CA TYR A 124 -2.34 7.91 -4.50
C TYR A 124 -2.87 7.65 -3.09
N ALA A 125 -2.01 7.14 -2.20
CA ALA A 125 -2.40 6.79 -0.84
C ALA A 125 -2.94 8.00 -0.08
N TRP A 126 -2.27 9.15 -0.19
CA TRP A 126 -2.74 10.41 0.37
C TRP A 126 -4.12 10.81 -0.18
N GLY A 127 -4.28 10.77 -1.50
CA GLY A 127 -5.54 11.14 -2.17
C GLY A 127 -6.70 10.20 -1.85
N VAL A 128 -6.44 8.91 -1.59
CA VAL A 128 -7.46 7.95 -1.18
C VAL A 128 -7.88 8.15 0.27
N ILE A 129 -6.92 8.36 1.18
CA ILE A 129 -7.18 8.44 2.62
C ILE A 129 -7.93 9.72 2.98
N GLN A 130 -7.59 10.86 2.37
CA GLN A 130 -8.13 12.17 2.77
C GLN A 130 -9.60 12.36 2.34
N ILE A 131 -9.91 12.07 1.08
CA ILE A 131 -11.20 12.46 0.47
C ILE A 131 -11.98 11.21 0.05
N TYR A 132 -13.26 11.17 0.41
CA TYR A 132 -14.21 10.22 -0.15
C TYR A 132 -14.62 10.71 -1.55
N GLY A 133 -14.28 9.93 -2.59
CA GLY A 133 -14.57 10.28 -3.98
C GLY A 133 -13.34 10.68 -4.81
N PRO A 134 -13.54 11.33 -5.97
CA PRO A 134 -12.46 11.79 -6.84
C PRO A 134 -11.53 12.76 -6.12
N SER A 135 -10.23 12.57 -6.26
CA SER A 135 -9.24 13.50 -5.71
C SER A 135 -8.05 13.65 -6.64
N PRO A 136 -7.39 14.83 -6.68
CA PRO A 136 -6.20 15.03 -7.50
C PRO A 136 -5.09 14.01 -7.20
N GLY A 137 -4.91 13.65 -5.93
CA GLY A 137 -3.92 12.64 -5.52
C GLY A 137 -4.20 11.25 -6.10
N ARG A 138 -5.48 10.84 -6.18
CA ARG A 138 -5.88 9.60 -6.86
C ARG A 138 -5.53 9.63 -8.34
N ALA A 139 -5.84 10.74 -9.02
CA ALA A 139 -5.56 10.90 -10.45
C ALA A 139 -4.06 10.87 -10.73
N ILE A 140 -3.27 11.70 -10.03
CA ILE A 140 -1.81 11.74 -10.17
C ILE A 140 -1.21 10.36 -9.92
N GLY A 141 -1.63 9.70 -8.84
CA GLY A 141 -1.13 8.39 -8.50
C GLY A 141 -1.51 7.30 -9.50
N PHE A 142 -2.73 7.35 -10.04
CA PHE A 142 -3.20 6.45 -11.08
C PHE A 142 -2.39 6.61 -12.37
N PHE A 143 -2.32 7.82 -12.92
CA PHE A 143 -1.61 8.09 -14.17
C PHE A 143 -0.10 7.86 -14.05
N GLY A 144 0.50 8.22 -12.91
CA GLY A 144 1.91 7.95 -12.65
C GLY A 144 2.22 6.45 -12.58
N THR A 145 1.35 5.65 -11.94
CA THR A 145 1.52 4.19 -11.89
C THR A 145 1.33 3.57 -13.27
N TRP A 146 0.32 4.02 -14.03
CA TRP A 146 0.08 3.54 -15.40
C TRP A 146 1.23 3.86 -16.34
N PHE A 147 1.81 5.06 -16.24
CA PHE A 147 3.02 5.41 -16.98
C PHE A 147 4.16 4.43 -16.69
N VAL A 148 4.43 4.14 -15.41
CA VAL A 148 5.48 3.17 -15.03
C VAL A 148 5.20 1.79 -15.61
N TYR A 149 3.95 1.35 -15.61
CA TYR A 149 3.57 0.05 -16.18
C TYR A 149 3.78 -0.02 -17.68
N ILE A 150 3.29 0.98 -18.41
CA ILE A 150 3.40 1.03 -19.87
C ILE A 150 4.88 1.15 -20.25
N ALA A 151 5.59 2.14 -19.71
CA ALA A 151 7.00 2.38 -20.04
C ALA A 151 7.89 1.21 -19.57
N GLY A 152 7.68 0.69 -18.37
CA GLY A 152 8.43 -0.43 -17.82
C GLY A 152 8.21 -1.71 -18.61
N SER A 153 6.97 -2.07 -18.93
CA SER A 153 6.64 -3.24 -19.74
C SER A 153 7.23 -3.14 -21.15
N LEU A 154 7.02 -2.02 -21.84
CA LEU A 154 7.58 -1.80 -23.17
C LEU A 154 9.11 -1.82 -23.18
N ALA A 155 9.75 -1.24 -22.15
CA ALA A 155 11.20 -1.29 -22.02
C ALA A 155 11.69 -2.73 -21.80
N CYS A 156 11.06 -3.50 -20.90
CA CYS A 156 11.42 -4.90 -20.67
C CYS A 156 11.33 -5.72 -21.97
N LEU A 157 10.25 -5.54 -22.75
CA LEU A 157 10.09 -6.20 -24.05
C LEU A 157 11.17 -5.77 -25.04
N TYR A 158 11.44 -4.47 -25.16
CA TYR A 158 12.46 -3.94 -26.06
C TYR A 158 13.86 -4.50 -25.77
N TYR A 159 14.31 -4.41 -24.51
CA TYR A 159 15.62 -4.95 -24.12
C TYR A 159 15.66 -6.48 -24.21
N GLY A 160 14.51 -7.15 -24.05
CA GLY A 160 14.42 -8.61 -24.11
C GLY A 160 14.62 -9.12 -25.51
N ILE A 161 14.00 -8.45 -26.49
CA ILE A 161 14.15 -8.77 -27.91
C ILE A 161 15.53 -8.37 -28.41
N LYS A 162 16.06 -7.20 -28.00
CA LYS A 162 17.39 -6.73 -28.40
C LYS A 162 18.52 -7.63 -27.86
N GLY A 163 18.28 -8.30 -26.73
CA GLY A 163 19.24 -9.20 -26.10
C GLY A 163 19.28 -10.61 -26.69
N LEU A 164 18.34 -10.97 -27.57
CA LEU A 164 18.37 -12.18 -28.41
C LEU A 164 19.26 -11.93 -29.63
#